data_AF-A0A1J5QA49-F1
#
_entry.id   AF-A0A1J5QA49-F1
#
_cell.length_a   1.000
_cell.length_b   1.000
_cell.length_c   1.000
_cell.angle_alpha   90.00
_cell.angle_beta   90.00
_cell.angle_gamma   90.00
#
_symmetry.space_group_name_H-M   'P 1'
#
loop_
_entity.id
_entity.type
_entity.pdbx_description
1 polymer ?
#
loop_
_entity_poly.entity_id
_entity_poly.type
_entity_poly.pdbx_seq_one_letter_code
_entity_poly.pdbx_strand_id
1 'polypeptide(L)'
;MVEDVANISKVLSGCRDALGVSIALDDFGTGYSSLTHLRHLPANMIKIDQTFVRDMLDDPDDYAIIEGVIGLADAFRREVIAEGVETAEHGLLLLNMGCVLAQGYGIARPMPATELPAWIKHYRPYPEWQVHIQHPPSGRAAFELSLKLEIHQWVRRMDDSLNAPVDVEPRWPIMNPTRCHCGRWTMRAKRESFYSDHRLGRFIQAHERMHHIGHQLMMLFLQGKSVNALAGLPELQTAHEEMLRILAEID
;
A
#
# COMPACT_ATOMS: atom_id res chain seq x y z
N MET A 1 22.11 8.33 -25.16
CA MET A 1 20.84 7.84 -24.59
C MET A 1 20.20 6.73 -25.42
N VAL A 2 19.75 6.94 -26.67
CA VAL A 2 19.10 5.85 -27.47
C VAL A 2 20.11 4.76 -27.91
N GLU A 3 21.32 5.14 -28.32
CA GLU A 3 22.39 4.18 -28.65
C GLU A 3 22.84 3.36 -27.44
N ASP A 4 22.84 3.96 -26.25
CA ASP A 4 23.21 3.28 -25.00
C ASP A 4 22.21 2.18 -24.63
N VAL A 5 20.90 2.44 -24.76
CA VAL A 5 19.87 1.44 -24.47
C VAL A 5 19.92 0.26 -25.43
N ALA A 6 20.22 0.48 -26.71
CA ALA A 6 20.37 -0.59 -27.69
C ALA A 6 21.57 -1.50 -27.36
N ASN A 7 22.70 -0.90 -26.98
CA ASN A 7 23.88 -1.65 -26.56
C ASN A 7 23.64 -2.43 -25.27
N ILE A 8 23.01 -1.81 -24.27
CA ILE A 8 22.63 -2.48 -23.02
C ILE A 8 21.68 -3.65 -23.32
N SER A 9 20.66 -3.43 -24.14
CA SER A 9 19.69 -4.47 -24.52
C SER A 9 20.37 -5.66 -25.20
N LYS A 10 21.36 -5.42 -26.07
CA LYS A 10 22.14 -6.48 -26.72
C LYS A 10 22.96 -7.30 -25.73
N VAL A 11 23.65 -6.64 -24.79
CA VAL A 11 24.44 -7.33 -23.74
C VAL A 11 23.51 -8.18 -22.87
N LEU A 12 22.43 -7.57 -22.38
CA LEU A 12 21.46 -8.24 -21.52
C LEU A 12 20.78 -9.42 -22.24
N SER A 13 20.39 -9.26 -23.51
CA SER A 13 19.82 -10.37 -24.29
C SER A 13 20.83 -11.49 -24.47
N GLY A 14 22.10 -11.16 -24.73
CA GLY A 14 23.18 -12.15 -24.80
C GLY A 14 23.33 -12.94 -23.50
N CYS A 15 23.32 -12.28 -22.34
CA CYS A 15 23.36 -12.95 -21.04
C CYS A 15 22.14 -13.86 -20.83
N ARG A 16 20.93 -13.34 -21.07
CA ARG A 16 19.69 -14.09 -20.89
C ARG A 16 19.64 -15.32 -21.80
N ASP A 17 19.92 -15.15 -23.08
CA ASP A 17 19.72 -16.20 -24.08
C ASP A 17 20.85 -17.24 -24.05
N ALA A 18 22.09 -16.83 -23.74
CA ALA A 18 23.23 -17.75 -23.69
C ALA A 18 23.44 -18.42 -22.33
N LEU A 19 23.13 -17.74 -21.21
CA LEU A 19 23.33 -18.26 -19.86
C LEU A 19 22.03 -18.74 -19.19
N GLY A 20 20.87 -18.43 -19.78
CA GLY A 20 19.56 -18.79 -19.22
C GLY A 20 19.20 -18.02 -17.94
N VAL A 21 19.79 -16.85 -17.70
CA VAL A 21 19.53 -16.04 -16.50
C VAL A 21 18.36 -15.09 -16.70
N SER A 22 17.54 -14.91 -15.66
CA SER A 22 16.48 -13.88 -15.65
C SER A 22 17.04 -12.50 -15.36
N ILE A 23 16.40 -11.47 -15.92
CA ILE A 23 16.77 -10.07 -15.71
C ILE A 23 15.63 -9.34 -15.02
N ALA A 24 15.95 -8.55 -14.00
CA ALA A 24 15.00 -7.66 -13.34
C ALA A 24 15.37 -6.19 -13.60
N LEU A 25 14.37 -5.33 -13.75
CA LEU A 25 14.54 -3.87 -13.66
C LEU A 25 14.37 -3.45 -12.21
N ASP A 26 15.39 -2.80 -11.66
CA ASP A 26 15.42 -2.35 -10.28
C ASP A 26 14.87 -0.93 -10.10
N ASP A 27 14.51 -0.60 -8.85
CA ASP A 27 14.08 0.72 -8.38
C ASP A 27 13.02 1.38 -9.29
N PHE A 28 12.05 0.59 -9.77
CA PHE A 28 11.07 1.09 -10.73
C PHE A 28 10.13 2.11 -10.07
N GLY A 29 10.02 3.29 -10.69
CA GLY A 29 9.19 4.41 -10.20
C GLY A 29 9.99 5.62 -9.69
N THR A 30 11.30 5.48 -9.41
CA THR A 30 12.13 6.55 -8.80
C THR A 30 12.74 7.55 -9.79
N GLY A 31 12.35 7.47 -11.08
CA GLY A 31 12.80 8.37 -12.15
C GLY A 31 14.00 7.87 -12.97
N TYR A 32 14.77 6.89 -12.49
CA TYR A 32 15.87 6.26 -13.25
C TYR A 32 15.37 5.16 -14.20
N SER A 33 14.34 4.43 -13.79
CA SER A 33 13.67 3.39 -14.58
C SER A 33 12.49 3.99 -15.33
N SER A 34 12.63 4.14 -16.65
CA SER A 34 11.62 4.76 -17.52
C SER A 34 10.79 3.73 -18.29
N LEU A 35 9.61 4.14 -18.79
CA LEU A 35 8.84 3.37 -19.76
C LEU A 35 9.67 2.93 -20.98
N THR A 36 10.65 3.76 -21.37
CA THR A 36 11.58 3.44 -22.45
C THR A 36 12.45 2.24 -22.10
N HIS A 37 12.95 2.14 -20.87
CA HIS A 37 13.72 0.97 -20.41
C HIS A 37 12.83 -0.27 -20.39
N LEU A 38 11.61 -0.18 -19.86
CA LEU A 38 10.68 -1.30 -19.84
C LEU A 38 10.38 -1.84 -21.25
N ARG A 39 10.21 -0.94 -22.22
CA ARG A 39 9.87 -1.29 -23.59
C ARG A 39 11.02 -1.97 -24.36
N HIS A 40 12.26 -1.57 -24.12
CA HIS A 40 13.40 -1.96 -24.96
C HIS A 40 14.36 -2.95 -24.30
N LEU A 41 14.34 -3.06 -22.96
CA LEU A 41 15.21 -3.98 -22.25
C LEU A 41 14.56 -5.38 -22.13
N PRO A 42 15.37 -6.44 -22.24
CA PRO A 42 14.91 -7.83 -22.21
C PRO A 42 14.56 -8.34 -20.79
N ALA A 43 14.02 -7.49 -19.93
CA ALA A 43 13.73 -7.82 -18.53
C ALA A 43 12.56 -8.80 -18.39
N ASN A 44 12.63 -9.71 -17.43
CA ASN A 44 11.57 -10.65 -17.07
C ASN A 44 10.69 -10.09 -15.96
N MET A 45 11.28 -9.29 -15.07
CA MET A 45 10.67 -8.83 -13.83
C MET A 45 10.89 -7.32 -13.61
N ILE A 46 9.96 -6.69 -12.92
CA ILE A 46 10.07 -5.33 -12.38
C ILE A 46 10.09 -5.40 -10.86
N LYS A 47 11.02 -4.69 -10.23
CA LYS A 47 11.10 -4.51 -8.77
C LYS A 47 10.53 -3.13 -8.44
N ILE A 48 9.44 -3.10 -7.69
CA ILE A 48 8.82 -1.85 -7.21
C ILE A 48 9.60 -1.37 -6.00
N ASP A 49 10.12 -0.15 -6.07
CA ASP A 49 10.96 0.42 -5.02
C ASP A 49 10.24 0.48 -3.67
N GLN A 50 10.99 0.15 -2.60
CA GLN A 50 10.51 0.18 -1.23
C GLN A 50 9.97 1.54 -0.77
N THR A 51 10.39 2.66 -1.37
CA THR A 51 9.90 3.99 -0.99
C THR A 51 8.41 4.10 -1.26
N PHE A 52 7.91 3.50 -2.35
CA PHE A 52 6.47 3.49 -2.65
C PHE A 52 5.74 2.49 -1.75
N VAL A 53 6.28 1.27 -1.61
CA VAL A 53 5.61 0.19 -0.88
C VAL A 53 5.44 0.50 0.61
N ARG A 54 6.42 1.19 1.23
CA ARG A 54 6.35 1.56 2.65
C ARG A 54 5.26 2.58 2.96
N ASP A 55 4.99 3.47 2.02
CA ASP A 55 4.09 4.60 2.24
C ASP A 55 2.72 4.40 1.56
N MET A 56 2.51 3.34 0.78
CA MET A 56 1.26 3.10 0.03
C MET A 56 -0.01 3.00 0.90
N LEU A 57 0.10 2.65 2.19
CA LEU A 57 -1.05 2.63 3.12
C LEU A 57 -1.40 4.04 3.63
N ASP A 58 -0.48 5.00 3.56
CA ASP A 58 -0.63 6.37 4.05
C ASP A 58 -0.76 7.39 2.91
N ASP A 59 -0.06 7.18 1.79
CA ASP A 59 0.00 8.07 0.63
C ASP A 59 -0.77 7.50 -0.58
N PRO A 60 -1.87 8.14 -1.02
CA PRO A 60 -2.63 7.73 -2.19
C PRO A 60 -1.93 7.95 -3.53
N ASP A 61 -0.87 8.76 -3.59
CA ASP A 61 -0.05 8.88 -4.79
C ASP A 61 0.88 7.66 -4.93
N ASP A 62 1.48 7.18 -3.84
CA ASP A 62 2.31 5.97 -3.86
C ASP A 62 1.48 4.71 -4.19
N TYR A 63 0.28 4.59 -3.62
CA TYR A 63 -0.69 3.56 -4.03
C TYR A 63 -0.95 3.59 -5.54
N ALA A 64 -1.23 4.78 -6.10
CA ALA A 64 -1.57 4.93 -7.51
C ALA A 64 -0.37 4.62 -8.42
N ILE A 65 0.85 4.95 -7.98
CA ILE A 65 2.08 4.56 -8.68
C ILE A 65 2.19 3.04 -8.72
N ILE A 66 2.03 2.36 -7.58
CA ILE A 66 2.12 0.89 -7.51
C ILE A 66 1.06 0.22 -8.39
N GLU A 67 -0.20 0.66 -8.30
CA GLU A 67 -1.30 0.17 -9.15
C GLU A 67 -0.96 0.34 -10.64
N GLY A 68 -0.41 1.51 -11.00
CA GLY A 68 0.03 1.80 -12.37
C GLY A 68 1.20 0.93 -12.84
N VAL A 69 2.21 0.70 -11.99
CA VAL A 69 3.36 -0.15 -12.31
C VAL A 69 2.93 -1.60 -12.49
N ILE A 70 2.04 -2.12 -11.64
CA ILE A 70 1.48 -3.46 -11.77
C ILE A 70 0.72 -3.61 -13.09
N GLY A 71 -0.17 -2.65 -13.41
CA GLY A 71 -0.92 -2.69 -14.67
C GLY A 71 -0.03 -2.59 -15.91
N LEU A 72 1.05 -1.80 -15.84
CA LEU A 72 2.05 -1.71 -16.90
C LEU A 72 2.83 -3.02 -17.05
N ALA A 73 3.26 -3.63 -15.95
CA ALA A 73 3.98 -4.90 -15.97
C ALA A 73 3.14 -6.00 -16.63
N ASP A 74 1.85 -6.10 -16.26
CA ASP A 74 0.90 -7.05 -16.86
C ASP A 74 0.76 -6.83 -18.37
N ALA A 75 0.60 -5.58 -18.82
CA ALA A 75 0.52 -5.24 -20.24
C ALA A 75 1.77 -5.66 -21.04
N PHE A 76 2.95 -5.62 -20.42
CA PHE A 76 4.23 -6.07 -20.99
C PHE A 76 4.55 -7.54 -20.67
N ARG A 77 3.66 -8.26 -19.99
CA ARG A 77 3.82 -9.65 -19.52
C ARG A 77 5.11 -9.85 -18.72
N ARG A 78 5.35 -8.94 -17.77
CA ARG A 78 6.47 -8.99 -16.84
C ARG A 78 5.97 -9.36 -15.45
N GLU A 79 6.78 -10.12 -14.73
CA GLU A 79 6.54 -10.36 -13.31
C GLU A 79 6.82 -9.09 -12.50
N VAL A 80 6.19 -8.97 -11.34
CA VAL A 80 6.40 -7.83 -10.43
C VAL A 80 6.74 -8.38 -9.06
N ILE A 81 7.78 -7.81 -8.44
CA ILE A 81 8.10 -8.01 -7.03
C ILE A 81 8.07 -6.67 -6.31
N ALA A 82 7.36 -6.59 -5.20
CA ALA A 82 7.33 -5.42 -4.33
C ALA A 82 8.43 -5.49 -3.27
N GLU A 83 9.20 -4.42 -3.11
CA GLU A 83 10.23 -4.34 -2.07
C GLU A 83 9.75 -3.59 -0.84
N GLY A 84 10.31 -3.87 0.33
CA GLY A 84 9.97 -3.13 1.55
C GLY A 84 8.63 -3.52 2.18
N VAL A 85 8.15 -4.75 1.96
CA VAL A 85 6.96 -5.27 2.65
C VAL A 85 7.27 -5.53 4.13
N GLU A 86 6.74 -4.67 5.00
CA GLU A 86 7.06 -4.68 6.44
C GLU A 86 5.95 -5.24 7.34
N THR A 87 4.70 -5.29 6.87
CA THR A 87 3.54 -5.68 7.69
C THR A 87 2.57 -6.56 6.91
N ALA A 88 1.63 -7.21 7.62
CA ALA A 88 0.58 -8.00 7.01
C ALA A 88 -0.29 -7.16 6.06
N GLU A 89 -0.58 -5.91 6.44
CA GLU A 89 -1.40 -4.96 5.69
C GLU A 89 -0.73 -4.59 4.36
N HIS A 90 0.59 -4.40 4.34
CA HIS A 90 1.32 -4.18 3.08
C HIS A 90 1.11 -5.35 2.12
N GLY A 91 1.32 -6.59 2.60
CA GLY A 91 1.14 -7.78 1.78
C GLY A 91 -0.30 -7.97 1.31
N LEU A 92 -1.30 -7.72 2.16
CA LEU A 92 -2.71 -7.81 1.77
C LEU A 92 -3.07 -6.83 0.66
N LEU A 93 -2.59 -5.58 0.75
CA LEU A 93 -2.89 -4.57 -0.25
C LEU A 93 -2.23 -4.90 -1.60
N LEU A 94 -0.98 -5.37 -1.58
CA LEU A 94 -0.27 -5.83 -2.78
C LEU A 94 -0.94 -7.04 -3.42
N LEU A 95 -1.34 -8.03 -2.62
CA LEU A 95 -2.09 -9.19 -3.10
C LEU A 95 -3.42 -8.76 -3.74
N ASN A 96 -4.11 -7.79 -3.15
CA ASN A 96 -5.36 -7.24 -3.67
C ASN A 96 -5.17 -6.49 -5.00
N MET A 97 -3.98 -5.92 -5.23
CA MET A 97 -3.58 -5.35 -6.53
C MET A 97 -3.10 -6.40 -7.54
N GLY A 98 -2.94 -7.67 -7.13
CA GLY A 98 -2.43 -8.76 -7.97
C GLY A 98 -0.91 -8.96 -7.92
N CYS A 99 -0.18 -8.25 -7.04
CA CYS A 99 1.24 -8.47 -6.82
C CYS A 99 1.45 -9.59 -5.77
N VAL A 100 1.93 -10.75 -6.24
CA VAL A 100 2.08 -11.96 -5.40
C VAL A 100 3.52 -12.24 -4.97
N LEU A 101 4.49 -11.50 -5.51
CA LEU A 101 5.90 -11.61 -5.12
C LEU A 101 6.28 -10.40 -4.29
N ALA A 102 6.95 -10.63 -3.17
CA ALA A 102 7.37 -9.58 -2.26
C ALA A 102 8.68 -9.91 -1.57
N GLN A 103 9.41 -8.87 -1.18
CA GLN A 103 10.51 -8.94 -0.23
C GLN A 103 10.39 -7.81 0.80
N GLY A 104 10.85 -8.06 2.02
CA GLY A 104 10.83 -7.08 3.09
C GLY A 104 10.85 -7.72 4.47
N TYR A 105 10.97 -6.89 5.50
CA TYR A 105 11.17 -7.36 6.87
C TYR A 105 9.96 -8.10 7.45
N GLY A 106 8.76 -7.91 6.90
CA GLY A 106 7.58 -8.70 7.24
C GLY A 106 7.71 -10.17 6.81
N ILE A 107 8.61 -10.48 5.87
CA ILE A 107 8.93 -11.84 5.43
C ILE A 107 10.20 -12.32 6.13
N ALA A 108 11.31 -11.59 5.92
CA ALA A 108 12.59 -11.86 6.53
C ALA A 108 13.52 -10.65 6.44
N ARG A 109 14.42 -10.52 7.41
CA ARG A 109 15.60 -9.66 7.26
C ARG A 109 16.66 -10.37 6.40
N PRO A 110 17.54 -9.61 5.71
CA PRO A 110 18.73 -10.20 5.08
C PRO A 110 19.49 -11.06 6.09
N MET A 111 19.84 -12.28 5.69
CA MET A 111 20.50 -13.25 6.55
C MET A 111 21.68 -13.92 5.83
N PRO A 112 22.70 -14.40 6.56
CA PRO A 112 23.74 -15.23 6.00
C PRO A 112 23.19 -16.49 5.32
N ALA A 113 23.84 -16.94 4.25
CA ALA A 113 23.43 -18.14 3.51
C ALA A 113 23.34 -19.40 4.37
N THR A 114 24.12 -19.48 5.45
CA THR A 114 24.11 -20.59 6.42
C THR A 114 22.83 -20.67 7.24
N GLU A 115 22.11 -19.55 7.41
CA GLU A 115 20.87 -19.49 8.20
C GLU A 115 19.62 -19.80 7.36
N LEU A 116 19.70 -19.58 6.05
CA LEU A 116 18.57 -19.73 5.13
C LEU A 116 17.89 -21.11 5.19
N PRO A 117 18.59 -22.26 5.21
CA PRO A 117 17.93 -23.57 5.28
C PRO A 117 17.10 -23.77 6.55
N ALA A 118 17.54 -23.21 7.67
CA ALA A 118 16.80 -23.25 8.92
C ALA A 118 15.58 -22.32 8.86
N TRP A 119 15.74 -21.11 8.31
CA TRP A 119 14.65 -20.17 8.12
C TRP A 119 13.53 -20.75 7.23
N ILE A 120 13.86 -21.31 6.06
CA ILE A 120 12.87 -21.89 5.12
C ILE A 120 11.97 -22.94 5.80
N LYS A 121 12.53 -23.79 6.67
CA LYS A 121 11.76 -24.84 7.36
C LYS A 121 10.72 -24.27 8.34
N HIS A 122 11.05 -23.16 8.98
CA HIS A 122 10.25 -22.57 10.04
C HIS A 122 9.40 -21.39 9.58
N TYR A 123 9.68 -20.82 8.41
CA TYR A 123 8.93 -19.69 7.88
C TYR A 123 7.45 -20.02 7.76
N ARG A 124 6.61 -19.13 8.29
CA ARG A 124 5.16 -19.16 8.13
C ARG A 124 4.74 -17.76 7.68
N PRO A 125 4.06 -17.63 6.53
CA PRO A 125 3.50 -16.35 6.13
C PRO A 125 2.39 -15.94 7.11
N TYR A 126 2.03 -14.65 7.08
CA TYR A 126 0.85 -14.18 7.80
C TYR A 126 -0.39 -14.98 7.38
N PRO A 127 -1.20 -15.48 8.33
CA PRO A 127 -2.42 -16.24 8.00
C PRO A 127 -3.36 -15.49 7.05
N GLU A 128 -3.44 -14.17 7.19
CA GLU A 128 -4.24 -13.28 6.37
C GLU A 128 -3.84 -13.36 4.88
N TRP A 129 -2.53 -13.45 4.59
CA TRP A 129 -2.04 -13.62 3.22
C TRP A 129 -2.46 -14.97 2.64
N GLN A 130 -2.42 -16.04 3.45
CA GLN A 130 -2.83 -17.37 3.02
C GLN A 130 -4.32 -17.41 2.67
N VAL A 131 -5.16 -16.82 3.54
CA VAL A 131 -6.61 -16.72 3.29
C VAL A 131 -6.88 -15.94 2.02
N HIS A 132 -6.21 -14.81 1.84
CA HIS A 132 -6.36 -13.97 0.64
C HIS A 132 -5.94 -14.70 -0.63
N ILE A 133 -4.81 -15.42 -0.64
CA ILE A 133 -4.36 -16.19 -1.82
C ILE A 133 -5.34 -17.31 -2.17
N GLN A 134 -5.92 -17.98 -1.16
CA GLN A 134 -6.89 -19.05 -1.38
C GLN A 134 -8.24 -18.53 -1.86
N HIS A 135 -8.65 -17.36 -1.36
CA HIS A 135 -9.94 -16.75 -1.63
C HIS A 135 -9.75 -15.27 -2.00
N PRO A 136 -9.16 -14.98 -3.17
CA PRO A 136 -8.89 -13.60 -3.56
C PRO A 136 -10.23 -12.87 -3.73
N PRO A 137 -10.44 -11.76 -3.01
CA PRO A 137 -11.65 -10.98 -3.18
C PRO A 137 -11.68 -10.36 -4.59
N SER A 138 -12.87 -10.09 -5.10
CA SER A 138 -13.04 -9.46 -6.41
C SER A 138 -14.18 -8.44 -6.41
N GLY A 139 -14.16 -7.55 -7.39
CA GLY A 139 -15.14 -6.46 -7.52
C GLY A 139 -15.26 -5.66 -6.23
N ARG A 140 -16.48 -5.58 -5.71
CA ARG A 140 -16.79 -4.83 -4.49
C ARG A 140 -16.03 -5.34 -3.25
N ALA A 141 -15.83 -6.65 -3.11
CA ALA A 141 -15.14 -7.19 -1.93
C ALA A 141 -13.65 -6.79 -1.89
N ALA A 142 -13.00 -6.74 -3.07
CA ALA A 142 -11.61 -6.28 -3.19
C ALA A 142 -11.52 -4.79 -2.85
N PHE A 143 -12.47 -3.99 -3.35
CA PHE A 143 -12.58 -2.58 -3.01
C PHE A 143 -12.75 -2.36 -1.49
N GLU A 144 -13.64 -3.12 -0.84
CA GLU A 144 -13.87 -3.02 0.61
C GLU A 144 -12.63 -3.36 1.43
N LEU A 145 -11.84 -4.34 0.98
CA LEU A 145 -10.59 -4.69 1.65
C LEU A 145 -9.60 -3.51 1.64
N SER A 146 -9.33 -2.91 0.47
CA SER A 146 -8.42 -1.75 0.37
C SER A 146 -8.87 -0.62 1.29
N LEU A 147 -10.17 -0.28 1.21
CA LEU A 147 -10.73 0.81 1.98
C LEU A 147 -10.62 0.56 3.50
N LYS A 148 -10.86 -0.68 3.95
CA LYS A 148 -10.69 -1.05 5.36
C LYS A 148 -9.24 -0.88 5.82
N LEU A 149 -8.27 -1.39 5.05
CA LEU A 149 -6.85 -1.30 5.38
C LEU A 149 -6.39 0.16 5.53
N GLU A 150 -6.84 1.03 4.63
CA GLU A 150 -6.48 2.45 4.65
C GLU A 150 -7.15 3.23 5.78
N ILE A 151 -8.42 2.95 6.09
CA ILE A 151 -9.09 3.57 7.25
C ILE A 151 -8.38 3.14 8.53
N HIS A 152 -8.05 1.85 8.67
CA HIS A 152 -7.30 1.33 9.80
C HIS A 152 -5.93 2.02 9.93
N GLN A 153 -5.21 2.16 8.81
CA GLN A 153 -3.92 2.83 8.80
C GLN A 153 -4.04 4.31 9.21
N TRP A 154 -5.04 5.03 8.71
CA TRP A 154 -5.24 6.44 9.05
C TRP A 154 -5.44 6.64 10.56
N VAL A 155 -6.26 5.79 11.19
CA VAL A 155 -6.51 5.84 12.65
C VAL A 155 -5.28 5.41 13.44
N ARG A 156 -4.56 4.38 12.99
CA ARG A 156 -3.29 3.99 13.60
C ARG A 156 -2.28 5.13 13.55
N ARG A 157 -2.19 5.83 12.42
CA ARG A 157 -1.28 6.97 12.24
C ARG A 157 -1.64 8.14 13.15
N MET A 158 -2.94 8.38 13.40
CA MET A 158 -3.40 9.32 14.42
C MET A 158 -2.90 8.94 15.81
N ASP A 159 -3.08 7.68 16.20
CA ASP A 159 -2.65 7.16 17.50
C ASP A 159 -1.13 7.26 17.68
N ASP A 160 -0.37 6.80 16.69
CA ASP A 160 1.10 6.89 16.67
C ASP A 160 1.58 8.36 16.78
N SER A 161 0.91 9.29 16.09
CA SER A 161 1.25 10.73 16.14
C SER A 161 0.96 11.34 17.50
N LEU A 162 -0.16 10.98 18.13
CA LEU A 162 -0.55 11.48 19.45
C LEU A 162 0.35 10.93 20.57
N ASN A 163 0.91 9.73 20.36
CA ASN A 163 1.84 9.08 21.28
C ASN A 163 3.32 9.30 20.91
N ALA A 164 3.61 10.16 19.94
CA ALA A 164 4.98 10.44 19.52
C ALA A 164 5.82 10.98 20.69
N PRO A 165 7.06 10.48 20.88
CA PRO A 165 8.00 11.03 21.85
C PRO A 165 8.23 12.54 21.64
N VAL A 166 8.58 13.26 22.71
CA VAL A 166 8.74 14.73 22.70
C VAL A 166 9.82 15.19 21.71
N ASP A 167 10.81 14.36 21.42
CA ASP A 167 11.94 14.62 20.54
C ASP A 167 11.74 14.11 19.10
N VAL A 168 10.59 13.51 18.80
CA VAL A 168 10.26 12.98 17.48
C VAL A 168 9.12 13.81 16.89
N GLU A 169 9.34 14.38 15.71
CA GLU A 169 8.29 15.08 15.00
C GLU A 169 7.19 14.08 14.59
N PRO A 170 5.93 14.27 15.02
CA PRO A 170 4.85 13.35 14.71
C PRO A 170 4.50 13.42 13.21
N ARG A 171 4.38 12.25 12.59
CA ARG A 171 3.93 12.13 11.21
C ARG A 171 2.41 11.95 11.18
N TRP A 172 1.67 13.03 11.01
CA TRP A 172 0.21 12.99 10.91
C TRP A 172 -0.27 12.31 9.63
N PRO A 173 -1.44 11.64 9.65
CA PRO A 173 -2.07 11.20 8.42
C PRO A 173 -2.57 12.40 7.60
N ILE A 174 -2.93 12.17 6.34
CA ILE A 174 -3.48 13.23 5.48
C ILE A 174 -4.81 13.71 6.07
N MET A 175 -4.81 14.94 6.62
CA MET A 175 -5.96 15.53 7.29
C MET A 175 -7.05 16.02 6.34
N ASN A 176 -6.70 16.30 5.08
CA ASN A 176 -7.66 16.76 4.09
C ASN A 176 -8.55 15.57 3.63
N PRO A 177 -9.86 15.58 3.93
CA PRO A 177 -10.75 14.45 3.67
C PRO A 177 -10.98 14.18 2.17
N THR A 178 -10.69 15.11 1.27
CA THR A 178 -10.83 14.86 -0.18
C THR A 178 -9.54 14.41 -0.83
N ARG A 179 -8.40 14.56 -0.13
CA ARG A 179 -7.08 14.16 -0.62
C ARG A 179 -6.54 12.88 -0.01
N CYS A 180 -7.07 12.44 1.14
CA CYS A 180 -6.72 11.15 1.74
C CYS A 180 -7.21 9.99 0.86
N HIS A 181 -6.68 8.78 1.14
CA HIS A 181 -7.08 7.53 0.51
C HIS A 181 -8.60 7.35 0.43
N CYS A 182 -9.26 7.31 1.59
CA CYS A 182 -10.71 7.14 1.68
C CYS A 182 -11.48 8.19 0.86
N GLY A 183 -11.02 9.45 0.87
CA GLY A 183 -11.55 10.52 0.02
C GLY A 183 -11.52 10.20 -1.46
N ARG A 184 -10.37 9.74 -1.98
CA ARG A 184 -10.24 9.34 -3.40
C ARG A 184 -11.12 8.13 -3.73
N TRP A 185 -11.24 7.18 -2.81
CA TRP A 185 -12.05 5.99 -3.00
C TRP A 185 -13.54 6.26 -3.03
N THR A 186 -14.07 7.19 -2.23
CA THR A 186 -15.50 7.55 -2.31
C THR A 186 -15.89 8.09 -3.69
N MET A 187 -14.99 8.82 -4.36
CA MET A 187 -15.17 9.26 -5.74
C MET A 187 -15.22 8.07 -6.72
N ARG A 188 -14.35 7.08 -6.53
CA ARG A 188 -14.34 5.85 -7.35
C ARG A 188 -15.58 4.98 -7.10
N ALA A 189 -15.98 4.77 -5.84
CA ALA A 189 -17.18 4.03 -5.47
C ALA A 189 -18.44 4.59 -6.11
N LYS A 190 -18.56 5.92 -6.18
CA LYS A 190 -19.66 6.60 -6.85
C LYS A 190 -19.70 6.32 -8.35
N ARG A 191 -18.53 6.28 -9.01
CA ARG A 191 -18.40 6.02 -10.45
C ARG A 191 -18.72 4.57 -10.80
N GLU A 192 -18.34 3.64 -9.94
CA GLU A 192 -18.51 2.18 -10.16
C GLU A 192 -19.84 1.65 -9.59
N SER A 193 -20.66 2.50 -8.96
CA SER A 193 -21.98 2.17 -8.42
C SER A 193 -21.98 0.95 -7.48
N PHE A 194 -20.92 0.79 -6.67
CA PHE A 194 -20.79 -0.34 -5.74
C PHE A 194 -21.80 -0.32 -4.58
N TYR A 195 -22.32 0.86 -4.25
CA TYR A 195 -23.22 1.10 -3.12
C TYR A 195 -24.42 1.93 -3.55
N SER A 196 -25.52 1.81 -2.81
CA SER A 196 -26.64 2.76 -2.93
C SER A 196 -26.19 4.18 -2.56
N ASP A 197 -26.80 5.19 -3.20
CA ASP A 197 -26.51 6.61 -2.91
C ASP A 197 -26.72 6.93 -1.42
N HIS A 198 -27.74 6.32 -0.80
CA HIS A 198 -28.02 6.50 0.62
C HIS A 198 -26.88 6.00 1.50
N ARG A 199 -26.38 4.79 1.22
CA ARG A 199 -25.29 4.19 1.98
C ARG A 199 -23.98 4.94 1.78
N LEU A 200 -23.65 5.29 0.54
CA LEU A 200 -22.45 6.07 0.23
C LEU A 200 -22.50 7.44 0.92
N GLY A 201 -23.67 8.09 0.94
CA GLY A 201 -23.89 9.35 1.66
C GLY A 201 -23.62 9.23 3.16
N ARG A 202 -24.12 8.17 3.82
CA ARG A 202 -23.82 7.92 5.24
C ARG A 202 -22.34 7.66 5.48
N PHE A 203 -21.69 6.89 4.60
CA PHE A 203 -20.26 6.62 4.71
C PHE A 203 -19.43 7.91 4.61
N ILE A 204 -19.76 8.80 3.66
CA ILE A 204 -19.10 10.11 3.51
C ILE A 204 -19.28 10.97 4.77
N GLN A 205 -20.48 11.01 5.36
CA GLN A 205 -20.72 11.75 6.60
C GLN A 205 -19.91 11.18 7.78
N ALA A 206 -19.85 9.86 7.93
CA ALA A 206 -19.05 9.20 8.95
C ALA A 206 -17.55 9.50 8.77
N HIS A 207 -17.08 9.49 7.52
CA HIS A 207 -15.71 9.85 7.16
C HIS A 207 -15.36 11.30 7.51
N GLU A 208 -16.22 12.27 7.15
CA GLU A 208 -16.03 13.68 7.50
C GLU A 208 -16.00 13.89 9.01
N ARG A 209 -16.84 13.16 9.76
CA ARG A 209 -16.83 13.17 11.22
C ARG A 209 -15.52 12.64 11.79
N MET A 210 -15.02 11.51 11.29
CA MET A 210 -13.73 10.93 11.72
C MET A 210 -12.58 11.93 11.50
N HIS A 211 -12.53 12.57 10.34
CA HIS A 211 -11.56 13.62 10.04
C HIS A 211 -11.70 14.85 10.94
N HIS A 212 -12.93 15.27 11.24
CA HIS A 212 -13.18 16.38 12.15
C HIS A 212 -12.63 16.11 13.55
N ILE A 213 -12.92 14.92 14.10
CA ILE A 213 -12.37 14.50 15.40
C ILE A 213 -10.85 14.48 15.33
N GLY A 214 -10.25 13.81 14.34
CA GLY A 214 -8.79 13.73 14.22
C GLY A 214 -8.12 15.10 14.13
N HIS A 215 -8.70 16.04 13.37
CA HIS A 215 -8.22 17.41 13.31
C HIS A 215 -8.29 18.12 14.68
N GLN A 216 -9.36 17.93 15.45
CA GLN A 216 -9.44 18.48 16.81
C GLN A 216 -8.35 17.90 17.73
N LEU A 217 -8.11 16.59 17.67
CA LEU A 217 -7.06 15.95 18.46
C LEU A 217 -5.66 16.46 18.08
N MET A 218 -5.38 16.57 16.78
CA MET A 218 -4.14 17.16 16.26
C MET A 218 -3.97 18.59 16.79
N MET A 219 -5.01 19.43 16.73
CA MET A 219 -4.93 20.81 17.23
C MET A 219 -4.71 20.89 18.75
N LEU A 220 -5.32 19.99 19.54
CA LEU A 220 -5.06 19.91 20.98
C LEU A 220 -3.61 19.53 21.26
N PHE A 221 -3.08 18.54 20.53
CA PHE A 221 -1.69 18.11 20.65
C PHE A 221 -0.72 19.25 20.32
N LEU A 222 -0.92 19.94 19.18
CA LEU A 222 -0.07 21.06 18.75
C LEU A 222 -0.14 22.27 19.70
N GLN A 223 -1.20 22.40 20.50
CA GLN A 223 -1.31 23.40 21.58
C GLN A 223 -0.64 22.96 22.89
N GLY A 224 0.06 21.82 22.92
CA GLY A 224 0.67 21.25 24.12
C GLY A 224 -0.33 20.60 25.10
N LYS A 225 -1.58 20.38 24.68
CA LYS A 225 -2.64 19.74 25.48
C LYS A 225 -2.71 18.23 25.20
N SER A 226 -1.57 17.54 25.25
CA SER A 226 -1.47 16.14 24.85
C SER A 226 -2.38 15.21 25.65
N VAL A 227 -2.58 15.47 26.95
CA VAL A 227 -3.51 14.68 27.79
C VAL A 227 -4.95 14.79 27.27
N ASN A 228 -5.39 15.99 26.89
CA ASN A 228 -6.73 16.20 26.33
C ASN A 228 -6.87 15.57 24.93
N ALA A 229 -5.81 15.63 24.13
CA ALA A 229 -5.78 15.00 22.81
C ALA A 229 -5.88 13.46 22.94
N LEU A 230 -5.11 12.84 23.84
CA LEU A 230 -5.19 11.40 24.11
C LEU A 230 -6.55 10.99 24.68
N ALA A 231 -7.17 11.83 25.52
CA ALA A 231 -8.50 11.56 26.07
C ALA A 231 -9.61 11.48 25.00
N GLY A 232 -9.39 12.03 23.81
CA GLY A 232 -10.34 11.96 22.68
C GLY A 232 -10.15 10.74 21.76
N LEU A 233 -9.11 9.91 21.96
CA LEU A 233 -8.90 8.69 21.17
C LEU A 233 -10.11 7.72 21.16
N PRO A 234 -10.83 7.49 22.29
CA PRO A 234 -12.01 6.63 22.27
C PRO A 234 -13.13 7.14 21.35
N GLU A 235 -13.29 8.46 21.23
CA GLU A 235 -14.26 9.05 20.30
C GLU A 235 -13.84 8.79 18.83
N LEU A 236 -12.53 8.92 18.54
CA LEU A 236 -12.00 8.60 17.22
C LEU A 236 -12.21 7.13 16.87
N GLN A 237 -11.95 6.22 17.81
CA GLN A 237 -12.20 4.79 17.60
C GLN A 237 -13.68 4.47 17.38
N THR A 238 -14.58 5.16 18.08
CA THR A 238 -16.03 5.02 17.85
C THR A 238 -16.41 5.46 16.43
N ALA A 239 -15.88 6.58 15.94
CA ALA A 239 -16.13 7.06 14.57
C ALA A 239 -15.55 6.10 13.51
N HIS A 240 -14.38 5.52 13.79
CA HIS A 240 -13.76 4.49 12.97
C HIS A 240 -14.63 3.22 12.86
N GLU A 241 -15.11 2.70 13.99
CA GLU A 241 -16.02 1.53 14.00
C GLU A 241 -17.33 1.82 13.27
N GLU A 242 -17.86 3.05 13.38
CA GLU A 242 -19.04 3.48 12.64
C GLU A 242 -18.83 3.36 11.12
N MET A 243 -17.68 3.80 10.61
CA MET A 243 -17.34 3.66 9.18
C MET A 243 -17.28 2.19 8.74
N LEU A 244 -16.58 1.35 9.51
CA LEU A 244 -16.46 -0.08 9.19
C LEU A 244 -17.80 -0.80 9.20
N ARG A 245 -18.68 -0.44 10.15
CA ARG A 245 -20.03 -0.97 10.21
C ARG A 245 -20.84 -0.59 8.97
N ILE A 246 -20.80 0.66 8.53
CA ILE A 246 -21.48 1.11 7.29
C ILE A 246 -20.93 0.35 6.08
N LEU A 247 -19.63 0.03 6.02
CA LEU A 247 -19.05 -0.80 4.96
C LEU A 247 -19.45 -2.28 5.04
N ALA A 248 -19.81 -2.79 6.21
CA ALA A 248 -20.23 -4.19 6.37
C ALA A 248 -21.74 -4.43 6.13
N GLU A 249 -22.55 -3.37 6.05
CA GLU A 249 -23.99 -3.50 5.77
C GLU A 249 -24.25 -4.20 4.41
N ILE A 250 -25.42 -4.79 4.26
CA ILE A 250 -25.90 -5.29 2.97
C ILE A 250 -26.85 -4.22 2.42
N ASP A 251 -26.70 -3.85 1.14
CA ASP A 251 -27.64 -2.93 0.47
C ASP A 251 -28.99 -3.61 0.19
#